data_AF-A0A7V4T7C3-F1
#
_entry.id   AF-A0A7V4T7C3-F1
#
_cell.length_a   1.000
_cell.length_b   1.000
_cell.length_c   1.000
_cell.angle_alpha   90.00
_cell.angle_beta   90.00
_cell.angle_gamma   90.00
#
_symmetry.space_group_name_H-M   'P 1'
#
loop_
_entity.id
_entity.type
_entity.pdbx_description
1 polymer ?
#
loop_
_entity_poly.entity_id
_entity_poly.type
_entity_poly.pdbx_seq_one_letter_code
_entity_poly.pdbx_strand_id
1 'polypeptide(L)'
;LYQKIIPLKKRIKELNQDLEQQKKEQDFLQFQIDEIYDAAIHPKEDEELEKKRQSLVNAAKTFETVNAGIHEVYDKEGSIIEKLSSLRNNLEKAGITEEGLEKIAEQLSSTLFDLQDIAQGLRDFSSCIDLDPTSLEHTDQRLDLISRLKRKYGGSLEALFKEYEIMENKLFTASRMGNQIKTLEKDMQNFSKQIVQKAEKLSGLRKTAGENLSTLARKELCALEMEKAKFEVAFNFQITKDSDDITTSDRKKIGSDGMDRVSFLLSPNPGEALKPLVKIASGGELSRIVLALKAVLSKNNSLETLIFDEVDAGIGGATSEKVGFKLKQLSQKHQVICITHLAQIAKYAVNQFRISKDVINDRTFTTIVPLDTPDQRVEEIARMIGGKDITKATLTHARELLEQSAEPASS
;
A
#
# COMPACT_ATOMS: atom_id res chain seq x y z
N LEU A 1 -15.10 10.63 6.85
CA LEU A 1 -13.72 10.93 7.30
C LEU A 1 -12.81 9.72 7.16
N TYR A 2 -13.16 8.57 7.77
CA TYR A 2 -12.39 7.33 7.66
C TYR A 2 -12.05 6.97 6.19
N GLN A 3 -13.07 6.91 5.32
CA GLN A 3 -12.92 6.64 3.88
C GLN A 3 -12.14 7.71 3.10
N LYS A 4 -11.91 8.91 3.67
CA LYS A 4 -11.07 9.94 3.05
C LYS A 4 -9.61 9.82 3.49
N ILE A 5 -9.36 9.49 4.75
CA ILE A 5 -8.02 9.38 5.34
C ILE A 5 -7.25 8.20 4.76
N ILE A 6 -7.88 7.03 4.63
CA ILE A 6 -7.23 5.81 4.12
C ILE A 6 -6.61 6.01 2.73
N PRO A 7 -7.34 6.47 1.68
CA PRO A 7 -6.74 6.69 0.37
C PRO A 7 -5.73 7.83 0.38
N LEU A 8 -5.94 8.88 1.18
CA LEU A 8 -5.01 10.00 1.29
C LEU A 8 -3.65 9.55 1.84
N LYS A 9 -3.66 8.73 2.89
CA LYS A 9 -2.45 8.14 3.48
C LYS A 9 -1.70 7.25 2.49
N LYS A 10 -2.43 6.41 1.75
CA LYS A 10 -1.85 5.58 0.68
C LYS A 10 -1.19 6.47 -0.39
N ARG A 11 -1.88 7.54 -0.81
CA ARG A 11 -1.36 8.46 -1.82
C ARG A 11 -0.10 9.21 -1.37
N ILE A 12 -0.04 9.65 -0.11
CA ILE A 12 1.17 10.27 0.45
C ILE A 12 2.34 9.27 0.45
N LYS A 13 2.09 8.02 0.83
CA LYS A 13 3.12 6.95 0.82
C LYS A 13 3.66 6.70 -0.59
N GLU A 14 2.77 6.58 -1.58
CA GLU A 14 3.15 6.45 -3.00
C GLU A 14 3.99 7.64 -3.46
N LEU A 15 3.54 8.88 -3.23
CA LEU A 15 4.27 10.08 -3.63
C LEU A 15 5.64 10.22 -2.94
N ASN A 16 5.76 9.79 -1.69
CA ASN A 16 7.05 9.77 -0.98
C ASN A 16 8.01 8.74 -1.58
N GLN A 17 7.50 7.57 -1.97
CA GLN A 17 8.30 6.56 -2.68
C GLN A 17 8.75 7.06 -4.05
N ASP A 18 7.84 7.69 -4.81
CA ASP A 18 8.17 8.29 -6.11
C ASP A 18 9.22 9.41 -5.95
N LEU A 19 9.10 10.24 -4.91
CA LEU A 19 10.07 11.30 -4.62
C LEU A 19 11.45 10.74 -4.25
N GLU A 20 11.49 9.66 -3.45
CA GLU A 20 12.75 9.00 -3.10
C GLU A 20 13.41 8.36 -4.33
N GLN A 21 12.61 7.73 -5.20
CA GLN A 21 13.08 7.16 -6.45
C GLN A 21 13.63 8.24 -7.39
N GLN A 22 12.91 9.36 -7.54
CA GLN A 22 13.37 10.50 -8.32
C GLN A 22 14.68 11.09 -7.78
N LYS A 23 14.85 11.18 -6.46
CA LYS A 23 16.11 11.63 -5.87
C LYS A 23 17.26 10.68 -6.21
N LYS A 24 17.06 9.37 -6.10
CA LYS A 24 18.09 8.38 -6.49
C LYS A 24 18.45 8.48 -7.97
N GLU A 25 17.45 8.71 -8.83
CA GLU A 25 17.68 8.94 -10.26
C GLU A 25 18.44 10.23 -10.53
N GLN A 26 18.13 11.31 -9.79
CA GLN A 26 18.87 12.57 -9.86
C GLN A 26 20.32 12.42 -9.38
N ASP A 27 20.54 11.76 -8.24
CA ASP A 27 21.88 11.50 -7.70
C ASP A 27 22.71 10.65 -8.68
N PHE A 28 22.08 9.67 -9.33
CA PHE A 28 22.73 8.84 -10.34
C PHE A 28 23.05 9.64 -11.61
N LEU A 29 22.12 10.46 -12.10
CA LEU A 29 22.36 11.35 -13.25
C LEU A 29 23.48 12.36 -12.94
N GLN A 30 23.48 12.95 -11.74
CA GLN A 30 24.51 13.87 -11.30
C GLN A 30 25.89 13.18 -11.29
N PHE A 31 25.97 11.96 -10.73
CA PHE A 31 27.21 11.19 -10.75
C PHE A 31 27.72 10.91 -12.18
N GLN A 32 26.83 10.64 -13.14
CA GLN A 32 27.21 10.43 -14.55
C GLN A 32 27.68 11.73 -15.22
N ILE A 33 27.02 12.85 -14.93
CA ILE A 33 27.41 14.19 -15.40
C ILE A 33 28.79 14.55 -14.85
N ASP A 34 28.99 14.38 -13.55
CA ASP A 34 30.27 14.68 -12.87
C ASP A 34 31.41 13.81 -13.45
N GLU A 35 31.17 12.52 -13.70
CA GLU A 35 32.18 11.64 -14.30
C GLU A 35 32.63 12.10 -15.70
N ILE A 36 31.72 12.63 -16.52
CA ILE A 36 32.03 13.17 -17.85
C ILE A 36 32.70 14.54 -17.73
N TYR A 37 32.19 15.40 -16.85
CA TYR A 37 32.69 16.74 -16.62
C TYR A 37 34.13 16.73 -16.08
N ASP A 38 34.39 15.91 -15.06
CA ASP A 38 35.71 15.75 -14.43
C ASP A 38 36.75 15.16 -15.40
N ALA A 39 36.30 14.39 -16.39
CA ALA A 39 37.19 13.87 -17.43
C ALA A 39 37.74 14.99 -18.36
N ALA A 40 37.07 16.15 -18.42
CA ALA A 40 37.48 17.32 -19.19
C ALA A 40 37.91 16.97 -20.62
N ILE A 41 37.12 16.15 -21.31
CA ILE A 41 37.42 15.67 -22.66
C ILE A 41 37.08 16.76 -23.67
N HIS A 42 37.97 16.96 -24.65
CA HIS A 42 37.78 17.92 -25.72
C HIS A 42 37.27 17.23 -27.01
N PRO A 43 36.53 17.93 -27.86
CA PRO A 43 36.14 17.39 -29.16
C PRO A 43 37.36 16.96 -29.98
N LYS A 44 37.32 15.75 -30.53
CA LYS A 44 38.40 15.13 -31.33
C LYS A 44 39.70 14.85 -30.59
N GLU A 45 39.71 14.92 -29.26
CA GLU A 45 40.91 14.65 -28.45
C GLU A 45 41.46 13.23 -28.68
N ASP A 46 40.60 12.24 -28.91
CA ASP A 46 41.05 10.87 -29.19
C ASP A 46 41.77 10.73 -30.53
N GLU A 47 41.31 11.43 -31.57
CA GLU A 47 42.00 11.48 -32.86
C GLU A 47 43.39 12.13 -32.74
N GLU A 48 43.50 13.18 -31.94
CA GLU A 48 44.76 13.89 -31.68
C GLU A 48 45.74 13.02 -30.88
N LEU A 49 45.24 12.36 -29.83
CA LEU A 49 46.04 11.47 -29.00
C LEU A 49 46.49 10.21 -29.74
N GLU A 50 45.67 9.63 -30.63
CA GLU A 50 46.08 8.45 -31.41
C GLU A 50 47.19 8.81 -32.41
N LYS A 51 47.12 9.99 -33.04
CA LYS A 51 48.21 10.51 -33.87
C LYS A 51 49.50 10.71 -33.05
N LYS A 52 49.38 11.28 -31.84
CA LYS A 52 50.50 11.48 -30.93
C LYS A 52 51.10 10.13 -30.50
N ARG A 53 50.26 9.17 -30.12
CA ARG A 53 50.65 7.80 -29.73
C ARG A 53 51.42 7.10 -30.85
N GLN A 54 50.92 7.16 -32.09
CA GLN A 54 51.61 6.57 -33.24
C GLN A 54 52.99 7.21 -33.47
N SER A 55 53.12 8.52 -33.26
CA SER A 55 54.42 9.22 -33.31
C SER A 55 55.37 8.72 -32.22
N LEU A 56 54.90 8.63 -30.96
CA LEU A 56 55.70 8.20 -29.81
C LEU A 56 56.16 6.74 -29.90
N VAL A 57 55.28 5.83 -30.32
CA VAL A 57 55.63 4.40 -30.53
C VAL A 57 56.74 4.25 -31.56
N ASN A 58 56.74 5.08 -32.60
CA ASN A 58 57.76 5.06 -33.64
C ASN A 58 58.96 5.97 -33.33
N ALA A 59 58.96 6.69 -32.21
CA ALA A 59 59.95 7.72 -31.92
C ALA A 59 61.37 7.16 -31.85
N ALA A 60 61.57 6.04 -31.13
CA ALA A 60 62.89 5.41 -31.01
C ALA A 60 63.45 4.96 -32.37
N LYS A 61 62.64 4.27 -33.18
CA LYS A 61 63.04 3.83 -34.52
C LYS A 61 63.29 5.00 -35.47
N THR A 62 62.46 6.04 -35.38
CA THR A 62 62.60 7.26 -36.18
C THR A 62 63.87 8.00 -35.79
N PHE A 63 64.16 8.13 -34.50
CA PHE A 63 65.38 8.72 -33.96
C PHE A 63 66.63 7.97 -34.42
N GLU A 64 66.64 6.64 -34.30
CA GLU A 64 67.74 5.80 -34.80
C GLU A 64 67.96 6.00 -36.30
N THR A 65 66.89 6.00 -37.10
CA THR A 65 66.96 6.14 -38.56
C THR A 65 67.48 7.53 -38.96
N VAL A 66 66.98 8.58 -38.32
CA VAL A 66 67.37 9.97 -38.59
C VAL A 66 68.84 10.20 -38.20
N ASN A 67 69.26 9.75 -37.00
CA ASN A 67 70.64 9.90 -36.57
C ASN A 67 71.62 9.04 -37.38
N ALA A 68 71.21 7.85 -37.85
CA ALA A 68 72.00 7.09 -38.81
C ALA A 68 72.17 7.86 -40.14
N GLY A 69 71.11 8.54 -40.61
CA GLY A 69 71.17 9.42 -41.77
C GLY A 69 72.14 10.61 -41.59
N ILE A 70 72.05 11.30 -40.45
CA ILE A 70 72.97 12.40 -40.09
C ILE A 70 74.42 11.88 -40.06
N HIS A 71 74.65 10.71 -39.45
CA HIS A 71 75.96 10.10 -39.35
C HIS A 71 76.55 9.76 -40.73
N GLU A 72 75.75 9.20 -41.64
CA GLU A 72 76.18 8.87 -43.01
C GLU A 72 76.47 10.11 -43.87
N VAL A 73 75.62 11.14 -43.77
CA VAL A 73 75.70 12.34 -44.60
C VAL A 73 76.79 13.30 -44.13
N TYR A 74 76.96 13.45 -42.80
CA TYR A 74 77.79 14.51 -42.22
C TYR A 74 78.80 14.04 -41.15
N ASP A 75 78.37 13.35 -40.07
CA ASP A 75 79.23 13.22 -38.86
C ASP A 75 80.40 12.22 -38.99
N LYS A 76 80.31 11.20 -39.86
CA LYS A 76 81.35 10.16 -39.94
C LYS A 76 82.56 10.57 -40.77
N GLU A 77 83.71 10.00 -40.45
CA GLU A 77 84.91 10.12 -41.28
C GLU A 77 84.68 9.43 -42.65
N GLY A 78 84.90 10.18 -43.73
CA GLY A 78 84.51 9.76 -45.08
C GLY A 78 83.00 9.81 -45.33
N SER A 79 82.30 10.76 -44.70
CA SER A 79 80.88 11.06 -44.97
C SER A 79 80.63 11.40 -46.44
N ILE A 80 79.36 11.40 -46.85
CA ILE A 80 78.98 11.75 -48.23
C ILE A 80 79.46 13.17 -48.55
N ILE A 81 79.28 14.12 -47.63
CA ILE A 81 79.74 15.50 -47.81
C ILE A 81 81.27 15.57 -47.94
N GLU A 82 82.04 14.86 -47.11
CA GLU A 82 83.50 14.85 -47.22
C GLU A 82 84.00 14.24 -48.54
N LYS A 83 83.42 13.11 -48.96
CA LYS A 83 83.78 12.43 -50.21
C LYS A 83 83.45 13.28 -51.44
N LEU A 84 82.27 13.88 -51.47
CA LEU A 84 81.87 14.78 -52.56
C LEU A 84 82.67 16.08 -52.54
N SER A 85 83.05 16.60 -51.37
CA SER A 85 83.95 17.76 -51.25
C SER A 85 85.35 17.45 -51.78
N SER A 86 85.90 16.28 -51.47
CA SER A 86 87.18 15.84 -52.02
C SER A 86 87.10 15.65 -53.54
N LEU A 87 86.00 15.09 -54.05
CA LEU A 87 85.77 14.96 -55.49
C LEU A 87 85.68 16.32 -56.17
N ARG A 88 84.92 17.26 -55.59
CA ARG A 88 84.81 18.65 -56.06
C ARG A 88 86.19 19.30 -56.14
N ASN A 89 86.98 19.24 -55.07
CA ASN A 89 88.33 19.83 -55.04
C ASN A 89 89.26 19.21 -56.11
N ASN A 90 89.12 17.92 -56.43
CA ASN A 90 89.89 17.28 -57.49
C ASN A 90 89.43 17.71 -58.89
N LEU A 91 88.12 17.88 -59.09
CA LEU A 91 87.55 18.39 -60.34
C LEU A 91 87.88 19.86 -60.58
N GLU A 92 87.86 20.70 -59.54
CA GLU A 92 88.31 22.10 -59.61
C GLU A 92 89.78 22.19 -60.05
N LYS A 93 90.66 21.37 -59.46
CA LYS A 93 92.07 21.31 -59.86
C LYS A 93 92.27 20.87 -61.31
N ALA A 94 91.48 19.93 -61.80
CA ALA A 94 91.53 19.47 -63.19
C ALA A 94 90.89 20.48 -64.17
N GLY A 95 89.90 21.24 -63.72
CA GLY A 95 89.22 22.30 -64.45
C GLY A 95 90.14 23.44 -64.89
N ILE A 96 91.27 23.64 -64.19
CA ILE A 96 92.33 24.58 -64.57
C ILE A 96 92.86 24.32 -65.99
N THR A 97 92.80 23.07 -66.45
CA THR A 97 93.26 22.63 -67.78
C THR A 97 92.12 22.31 -68.77
N GLU A 98 90.90 22.04 -68.29
CA GLU A 98 89.75 21.60 -69.10
C GLU A 98 88.45 22.28 -68.61
N GLU A 99 87.99 23.30 -69.34
CA GLU A 99 86.86 24.17 -68.97
C GLU A 99 85.52 23.41 -68.75
N GLY A 100 85.37 22.23 -69.38
CA GLY A 100 84.22 21.35 -69.16
C GLY A 100 84.13 20.76 -67.74
N LEU A 101 85.26 20.59 -67.05
CA LEU A 101 85.30 20.03 -65.69
C LEU A 101 84.99 21.08 -64.61
N GLU A 102 85.24 22.36 -64.88
CA GLU A 102 84.94 23.48 -63.97
C GLU A 102 83.43 23.59 -63.73
N LYS A 103 82.62 23.52 -64.80
CA LYS A 103 81.15 23.54 -64.68
C LYS A 103 80.59 22.36 -63.87
N ILE A 104 81.22 21.19 -63.97
CA ILE A 104 80.83 20.00 -63.19
C ILE A 104 81.19 20.20 -61.71
N ALA A 105 82.33 20.83 -61.42
CA ALA A 105 82.72 21.16 -60.06
C ALA A 105 81.77 22.20 -59.41
N GLU A 106 81.34 23.22 -60.15
CA GLU A 106 80.33 24.18 -59.70
C GLU A 106 78.99 23.51 -59.37
N GLN A 107 78.51 22.62 -60.25
CA GLN A 107 77.31 21.81 -59.99
C GLN A 107 77.45 20.91 -58.75
N LEU A 108 78.64 20.34 -58.53
CA LEU A 108 78.91 19.55 -57.34
C LEU A 108 78.96 20.43 -56.07
N SER A 109 79.42 21.68 -56.19
CA SER A 109 79.41 22.67 -55.11
C SER A 109 77.99 23.04 -54.69
N SER A 110 77.08 23.31 -55.64
CA SER A 110 75.67 23.58 -55.32
C SER A 110 75.00 22.38 -54.64
N THR A 111 75.28 21.17 -55.12
CA THR A 111 74.75 19.93 -54.53
C THR A 111 75.27 19.70 -53.09
N LEU A 112 76.50 20.12 -52.79
CA LEU A 112 77.05 20.06 -51.44
C LEU A 112 76.33 21.00 -50.47
N PHE A 113 75.94 22.20 -50.90
CA PHE A 113 75.10 23.09 -50.09
C PHE A 113 73.73 22.45 -49.84
N ASP A 114 73.09 21.88 -50.86
CA ASP A 114 71.80 21.18 -50.70
C ASP A 114 71.91 20.01 -49.69
N LEU A 115 73.01 19.25 -49.72
CA LEU A 115 73.26 18.16 -48.76
C LEU A 115 73.51 18.66 -47.34
N GLN A 116 74.17 19.80 -47.17
CA GLN A 116 74.35 20.43 -45.86
C GLN A 116 73.02 20.90 -45.28
N ASP A 117 72.15 21.48 -46.10
CA ASP A 117 70.80 21.89 -45.71
C ASP A 117 69.94 20.68 -45.33
N ILE A 118 70.03 19.56 -46.07
CA ILE A 118 69.36 18.30 -45.70
C ILE A 118 69.88 17.78 -44.36
N ALA A 119 71.20 17.77 -44.14
CA ALA A 119 71.77 17.33 -42.86
C ALA A 119 71.32 18.23 -41.70
N GLN A 120 71.21 19.54 -41.94
CA GLN A 120 70.68 20.47 -40.96
C GLN A 120 69.20 20.22 -40.67
N GLY A 121 68.37 20.02 -41.70
CA GLY A 121 66.96 19.68 -41.54
C GLY A 121 66.75 18.36 -40.77
N LEU A 122 67.60 17.35 -41.00
CA LEU A 122 67.58 16.10 -40.23
C LEU A 122 67.96 16.32 -38.76
N ARG A 123 68.95 17.17 -38.46
CA ARG A 123 69.32 17.54 -37.08
C ARG A 123 68.19 18.29 -36.37
N ASP A 124 67.58 19.26 -37.04
CA ASP A 124 66.46 20.02 -36.50
C ASP A 124 65.27 19.08 -36.22
N PHE A 125 64.98 18.16 -37.14
CA PHE A 125 63.93 17.15 -36.94
C PHE A 125 64.24 16.19 -35.79
N SER A 126 65.48 15.68 -35.71
CA SER A 126 65.95 14.80 -34.62
C SER A 126 65.77 15.46 -33.24
N SER A 127 66.03 16.77 -33.14
CA SER A 127 65.86 17.55 -31.90
C SER A 127 64.41 17.66 -31.43
N CYS A 128 63.44 17.46 -32.33
CA CYS A 128 62.01 17.51 -32.04
C CYS A 128 61.42 16.14 -31.66
N ILE A 129 62.19 15.04 -31.75
CA ILE A 129 61.69 13.70 -31.45
C ILE A 129 61.64 13.51 -29.93
N ASP A 130 60.42 13.30 -29.42
CA ASP A 130 60.18 12.95 -28.02
C ASP A 130 60.51 11.48 -27.78
N LEU A 131 61.52 11.23 -26.94
CA LEU A 131 61.96 9.89 -26.52
C LEU A 131 61.55 9.55 -25.08
N ASP A 132 60.80 10.42 -24.41
CA ASP A 132 60.38 10.21 -23.03
C ASP A 132 59.36 9.06 -22.93
N PRO A 133 59.69 7.94 -22.24
CA PRO A 133 58.77 6.84 -22.05
C PRO A 133 57.49 7.25 -21.30
N THR A 134 57.58 8.27 -20.43
CA THR A 134 56.44 8.75 -19.64
C THR A 134 55.40 9.46 -20.51
N SER A 135 55.81 10.09 -21.61
CA SER A 135 54.90 10.70 -22.59
C SER A 135 53.95 9.69 -23.22
N LEU A 136 54.47 8.50 -23.58
CA LEU A 136 53.67 7.42 -24.14
C LEU A 136 52.70 6.87 -23.09
N GLU A 137 53.17 6.62 -21.87
CA GLU A 137 52.34 6.13 -20.77
C GLU A 137 51.19 7.09 -20.44
N HIS A 138 51.45 8.40 -20.34
CA HIS A 138 50.40 9.41 -20.14
C HIS A 138 49.39 9.45 -21.30
N THR A 139 49.86 9.29 -22.54
CA THR A 139 49.00 9.26 -23.74
C THR A 139 48.10 8.03 -23.73
N ASP A 140 48.65 6.85 -23.44
CA ASP A 140 47.90 5.59 -23.32
C ASP A 140 46.87 5.66 -22.17
N GLN A 141 47.25 6.17 -20.99
CA GLN A 141 46.33 6.35 -19.86
C GLN A 141 45.16 7.28 -20.21
N ARG A 142 45.42 8.36 -20.96
CA ARG A 142 44.39 9.31 -21.40
C ARG A 142 43.47 8.67 -22.44
N LEU A 143 44.02 7.93 -23.41
CA LEU A 143 43.24 7.17 -24.40
C LEU A 143 42.37 6.09 -23.74
N ASP A 144 42.89 5.39 -22.72
CA ASP A 144 42.14 4.39 -21.96
C ASP A 144 40.97 5.01 -21.18
N LEU A 145 41.18 6.19 -20.57
CA LEU A 145 40.09 6.94 -19.94
C LEU A 145 39.00 7.29 -20.95
N ILE A 146 39.38 7.88 -22.09
CA ILE A 146 38.44 8.26 -23.15
C ILE A 146 37.71 7.03 -23.70
N SER A 147 38.43 5.92 -23.93
CA SER A 147 37.86 4.65 -24.42
C SER A 147 36.83 4.07 -23.46
N ARG A 148 37.11 4.07 -22.15
CA ARG A 148 36.15 3.63 -21.12
C ARG A 148 34.88 4.48 -21.12
N LEU A 149 35.02 5.80 -21.22
CA LEU A 149 33.89 6.72 -21.24
C LEU A 149 33.07 6.61 -22.53
N LYS A 150 33.73 6.52 -23.70
CA LYS A 150 33.05 6.22 -24.97
C LYS A 150 32.23 4.94 -24.86
N ARG A 151 32.82 3.85 -24.36
CA ARG A 151 32.09 2.57 -24.19
C ARG A 151 30.87 2.71 -23.28
N LYS A 152 30.96 3.53 -22.23
CA LYS A 152 29.86 3.76 -21.28
C LYS A 152 28.74 4.64 -21.85
N TYR A 153 29.07 5.60 -22.72
CA TYR A 153 28.17 6.67 -23.18
C TYR A 153 27.94 6.70 -24.71
N GLY A 154 27.96 5.55 -25.39
CA GLY A 154 27.44 5.45 -26.76
C GLY A 154 28.48 5.19 -27.88
N GLY A 155 29.72 4.86 -27.53
CA GLY A 155 30.74 4.34 -28.44
C GLY A 155 31.59 5.39 -29.18
N SER A 156 31.16 6.65 -29.21
CA SER A 156 31.90 7.78 -29.80
C SER A 156 31.91 9.00 -28.87
N LEU A 157 32.84 9.94 -29.09
CA LEU A 157 32.83 11.21 -28.35
C LEU A 157 31.57 12.04 -28.65
N GLU A 158 31.10 12.03 -29.89
CA GLU A 158 29.86 12.72 -30.29
C GLU A 158 28.65 12.17 -29.54
N ALA A 159 28.54 10.85 -29.42
CA ALA A 159 27.49 10.21 -28.65
C ALA A 159 27.58 10.57 -27.16
N LEU A 160 28.80 10.58 -26.62
CA LEU A 160 29.05 10.95 -25.22
C LEU A 160 28.59 12.38 -24.91
N PHE A 161 28.95 13.37 -25.73
CA PHE A 161 28.51 14.75 -25.51
C PHE A 161 27.01 14.93 -25.68
N LYS A 162 26.39 14.19 -26.60
CA LYS A 162 24.94 14.19 -26.77
C LYS A 162 24.23 13.59 -25.55
N GLU A 163 24.72 12.48 -25.01
CA GLU A 163 24.18 11.90 -23.79
C GLU A 163 24.35 12.85 -22.60
N TYR A 164 25.50 13.54 -22.50
CA TYR A 164 25.73 14.57 -21.48
C TYR A 164 24.65 15.66 -21.51
N GLU A 165 24.37 16.24 -22.69
CA GLU A 165 23.34 17.27 -22.86
C GLU A 165 21.93 16.75 -22.51
N ILE A 166 21.63 15.50 -22.86
CA ILE A 166 20.36 14.85 -22.49
C ILE A 166 20.25 14.71 -20.97
N MET A 167 21.33 14.31 -20.29
CA MET A 167 21.35 14.14 -18.83
C MET A 167 21.18 15.48 -18.10
N GLU A 168 21.87 16.54 -18.52
CA GLU A 168 21.71 17.89 -17.94
C GLU A 168 20.27 18.41 -18.07
N ASN A 169 19.68 18.26 -19.26
CA ASN A 169 18.30 18.68 -19.50
C ASN A 169 17.30 17.90 -18.63
N LYS A 170 17.52 16.60 -18.43
CA LYS A 170 16.69 15.78 -17.53
C LYS A 170 16.79 16.27 -16.09
N LEU A 171 18.00 16.56 -15.61
CA LEU A 171 18.26 17.03 -14.25
C LEU A 171 17.57 18.39 -13.97
N PHE A 172 17.59 19.30 -14.94
CA PHE A 172 17.01 20.65 -14.81
C PHE A 172 15.47 20.65 -14.64
N THR A 173 14.77 19.65 -15.16
CA THR A 173 13.28 19.62 -15.18
C THR A 173 12.62 19.20 -13.85
N ALA A 174 13.37 19.14 -12.76
CA ALA A 174 12.88 18.64 -11.47
C ALA A 174 12.26 19.71 -10.55
N SER A 175 10.94 19.63 -10.33
CA SER A 175 10.30 19.53 -8.98
C SER A 175 9.04 20.38 -8.77
N ARG A 176 7.89 19.68 -8.68
CA ARG A 176 6.61 20.16 -8.12
C ARG A 176 6.05 19.26 -7.02
N MET A 177 6.58 18.05 -6.87
CA MET A 177 5.99 16.98 -6.04
C MET A 177 6.10 17.23 -4.53
N GLY A 178 7.18 17.83 -4.06
CA GLY A 178 7.35 18.12 -2.62
C GLY A 178 6.27 19.05 -2.05
N ASN A 179 5.80 20.03 -2.82
CA ASN A 179 4.73 20.93 -2.40
C ASN A 179 3.36 20.22 -2.34
N GLN A 180 3.13 19.27 -3.25
CA GLN A 180 1.93 18.46 -3.25
C GLN A 180 1.87 17.56 -2.01
N ILE A 181 2.98 16.88 -1.67
CA ILE A 181 3.06 16.03 -0.47
C ILE A 181 2.74 16.84 0.79
N LYS A 182 3.39 18.00 0.98
CA LYS A 182 3.13 18.89 2.13
C LYS A 182 1.65 19.29 2.26
N THR A 183 1.00 19.56 1.13
CA THR A 183 -0.42 19.93 1.10
C THR A 183 -1.30 18.76 1.56
N LEU A 184 -1.04 17.55 1.03
CA LEU A 184 -1.80 16.35 1.40
C LEU A 184 -1.56 15.95 2.87
N GLU A 185 -0.35 16.11 3.39
CA GLU A 185 -0.03 15.87 4.80
C GLU A 185 -0.80 16.82 5.74
N LYS A 186 -0.91 18.10 5.36
CA LYS A 186 -1.71 19.09 6.11
C LYS A 186 -3.19 18.70 6.15
N ASP A 187 -3.75 18.27 5.02
CA ASP A 187 -5.12 17.78 4.94
C ASP A 187 -5.33 16.52 5.78
N MET A 188 -4.38 15.58 5.74
CA MET A 188 -4.40 14.37 6.56
C MET A 188 -4.40 14.69 8.05
N GLN A 189 -3.57 15.65 8.48
CA GLN A 189 -3.52 16.08 9.88
C GLN A 189 -4.85 16.69 10.32
N ASN A 190 -5.47 17.52 9.47
CA ASN A 190 -6.77 18.12 9.74
C ASN A 190 -7.88 17.04 9.88
N PHE A 191 -7.98 16.13 8.91
CA PHE A 191 -8.98 15.06 8.97
C PHE A 191 -8.75 14.11 10.16
N SER A 192 -7.50 13.87 10.54
CA SER A 192 -7.15 13.04 11.71
C SER A 192 -7.62 13.68 13.02
N LYS A 193 -7.48 15.00 13.18
CA LYS A 193 -8.05 15.70 14.34
C LYS A 193 -9.58 15.60 14.37
N GLN A 194 -10.23 15.81 13.23
CA GLN A 194 -11.68 15.76 13.14
C GLN A 194 -12.25 14.36 13.40
N ILE A 195 -11.60 13.30 12.91
CA ILE A 195 -12.11 11.94 13.07
C ILE A 195 -12.02 11.49 14.53
N VAL A 196 -10.93 11.84 15.24
CA VAL A 196 -10.77 11.55 16.67
C VAL A 196 -11.88 12.22 17.47
N GLN A 197 -12.09 13.53 17.30
CA GLN A 197 -13.14 14.26 17.99
C GLN A 197 -14.54 13.68 17.75
N LYS A 198 -14.85 13.33 16.49
CA LYS A 198 -16.15 12.73 16.15
C LYS A 198 -16.29 11.31 16.70
N ALA A 199 -15.22 10.52 16.71
CA ALA A 199 -15.24 9.18 17.25
C ALA A 199 -15.44 9.21 18.78
N GLU A 200 -14.77 10.11 19.50
CA GLU A 200 -14.94 10.26 20.96
C GLU A 200 -16.35 10.73 21.31
N LYS A 201 -16.89 11.70 20.55
CA LYS A 201 -18.27 12.14 20.71
C LYS A 201 -19.27 11.00 20.46
N LEU A 202 -19.04 10.20 19.42
CA LEU A 202 -19.87 9.03 19.12
C LEU A 202 -19.80 7.98 20.24
N SER A 203 -18.62 7.71 20.77
CA SER A 203 -18.43 6.80 21.92
C SER A 203 -19.21 7.29 23.15
N GLY A 204 -19.15 8.59 23.45
CA GLY A 204 -19.94 9.19 24.54
C GLY A 204 -21.44 8.99 24.36
N LEU A 205 -21.97 9.33 23.17
CA LEU A 205 -23.40 9.13 22.86
C LEU A 205 -23.83 7.66 22.95
N ARG A 206 -22.97 6.75 22.48
CA ARG A 206 -23.23 5.30 22.56
C ARG A 206 -23.28 4.81 24.00
N LYS A 207 -22.38 5.27 24.88
CA LYS A 207 -22.38 4.90 26.29
C LYS A 207 -23.66 5.33 26.98
N THR A 208 -24.07 6.60 26.81
CA THR A 208 -25.35 7.10 27.34
C THR A 208 -26.54 6.30 26.82
N ALA A 209 -26.57 5.98 25.53
CA ALA A 209 -27.62 5.15 24.95
C ALA A 209 -27.60 3.71 25.51
N GLY A 210 -26.41 3.14 25.72
CA GLY A 210 -26.22 1.80 26.29
C GLY A 210 -26.67 1.71 27.75
N GLU A 211 -26.42 2.75 28.56
CA GLU A 211 -26.91 2.86 29.94
C GLU A 211 -28.44 2.95 30.00
N ASN A 212 -29.03 3.76 29.13
CA ASN A 212 -30.49 3.86 29.02
C ASN A 212 -31.12 2.53 28.56
N LEU A 213 -30.56 1.90 27.52
CA LEU A 213 -30.98 0.58 27.07
C LEU A 213 -30.87 -0.45 28.19
N SER A 214 -29.78 -0.40 28.98
CA SER A 214 -29.59 -1.33 30.09
C SER A 214 -30.65 -1.17 31.17
N THR A 215 -31.02 0.07 31.48
CA THR A 215 -32.06 0.40 32.46
C THR A 215 -33.43 -0.08 31.99
N LEU A 216 -33.78 0.21 30.74
CA LEU A 216 -35.05 -0.22 30.15
C LEU A 216 -35.14 -1.74 30.04
N ALA A 217 -34.06 -2.41 29.61
CA ALA A 217 -34.01 -3.87 29.52
C ALA A 217 -34.20 -4.53 30.89
N ARG A 218 -33.54 -4.02 31.95
CA ARG A 218 -33.73 -4.54 33.32
C ARG A 218 -35.17 -4.39 33.79
N LYS A 219 -35.83 -3.27 33.48
CA LYS A 219 -37.24 -3.05 33.82
C LYS A 219 -38.15 -4.08 33.13
N GLU A 220 -37.94 -4.32 31.83
CA GLU A 220 -38.72 -5.32 31.10
C GLU A 220 -38.43 -6.75 31.56
N LEU A 221 -37.18 -7.09 31.89
CA LEU A 221 -36.81 -8.39 32.47
C LEU A 221 -37.49 -8.62 33.83
N CYS A 222 -37.52 -7.59 34.70
CA CYS A 222 -38.24 -7.64 35.96
C CYS A 222 -39.74 -7.91 35.75
N ALA A 223 -40.36 -7.26 34.76
CA ALA A 223 -41.76 -7.50 34.40
C ALA A 223 -42.03 -8.92 33.88
N LEU A 224 -41.00 -9.64 33.42
CA LEU A 224 -41.07 -11.04 33.01
C LEU A 224 -40.64 -12.03 34.11
N GLU A 225 -40.67 -11.61 35.38
CA GLU A 225 -40.26 -12.40 36.56
C GLU A 225 -38.77 -12.81 36.54
N MET A 226 -37.94 -12.06 35.82
CA MET A 226 -36.49 -12.23 35.76
C MET A 226 -35.77 -11.13 36.55
N GLU A 227 -36.28 -10.78 37.75
CA GLU A 227 -35.78 -9.67 38.57
C GLU A 227 -34.30 -9.80 38.96
N LYS A 228 -33.83 -11.05 39.02
CA LYS A 228 -32.47 -11.44 39.35
C LYS A 228 -31.51 -11.35 38.17
N ALA A 229 -32.03 -11.23 36.95
CA ALA A 229 -31.22 -11.14 35.75
C ALA A 229 -30.58 -9.75 35.62
N LYS A 230 -29.30 -9.72 35.27
CA LYS A 230 -28.55 -8.50 35.02
C LYS A 230 -28.27 -8.37 33.53
N PHE A 231 -28.61 -7.23 32.96
CA PHE A 231 -28.25 -6.86 31.59
C PHE A 231 -27.37 -5.61 31.61
N GLU A 232 -26.34 -5.60 30.77
CA GLU A 232 -25.40 -4.48 30.63
C GLU A 232 -24.88 -4.37 29.19
N VAL A 233 -24.74 -3.15 28.69
CA VAL A 233 -24.05 -2.87 27.42
C VAL A 233 -22.59 -2.53 27.71
N ALA A 234 -21.68 -3.44 27.36
CA ALA A 234 -20.25 -3.25 27.54
C ALA A 234 -19.60 -2.59 26.31
N PHE A 235 -18.62 -1.72 26.58
CA PHE A 235 -17.86 -0.99 25.58
C PHE A 235 -16.38 -1.31 25.71
N ASN A 236 -15.84 -2.06 24.74
CA ASN A 236 -14.42 -2.38 24.65
C ASN A 236 -13.74 -1.56 23.55
N PHE A 237 -12.42 -1.49 23.58
CA PHE A 237 -11.63 -0.81 22.56
C PHE A 237 -10.53 -1.74 22.04
N GLN A 238 -10.25 -1.66 20.75
CA GLN A 238 -9.10 -2.34 20.17
C GLN A 238 -7.88 -1.42 20.27
N ILE A 239 -6.83 -1.88 20.94
CA ILE A 239 -5.55 -1.16 21.01
C ILE A 239 -4.65 -1.65 19.87
N THR A 240 -4.01 -0.72 19.17
CA THR A 240 -3.08 -1.03 18.07
C THR A 240 -1.77 -0.26 18.22
N LYS A 241 -0.67 -0.84 17.74
CA LYS A 241 0.64 -0.18 17.63
C LYS A 241 0.99 0.14 16.18
N ASP A 242 0.14 -0.25 15.25
CA ASP A 242 0.36 -0.04 13.83
C ASP A 242 0.25 1.45 13.52
N SER A 243 1.32 2.03 12.96
CA SER A 243 1.33 3.42 12.52
C SER A 243 0.38 3.67 11.36
N ASP A 244 -0.02 2.62 10.62
CA ASP A 244 -0.95 2.72 9.51
C ASP A 244 -2.41 2.86 9.96
N ASP A 245 -2.74 2.41 11.17
CA ASP A 245 -4.06 2.57 11.76
C ASP A 245 -4.37 4.03 12.14
N ILE A 246 -5.66 4.39 12.10
CA ILE A 246 -6.15 5.66 12.64
C ILE A 246 -6.43 5.44 14.12
N THR A 247 -5.78 6.20 15.00
CA THR A 247 -5.92 6.02 16.44
C THR A 247 -6.20 7.33 17.19
N THR A 248 -6.79 7.19 18.37
CA THR A 248 -6.76 8.22 19.41
C THR A 248 -5.36 8.36 20.03
N SER A 249 -5.18 9.34 20.93
CA SER A 249 -3.92 9.56 21.67
C SER A 249 -3.53 8.38 22.56
N ASP A 250 -4.50 7.64 23.10
CA ASP A 250 -4.31 6.44 23.91
C ASP A 250 -4.29 5.14 23.08
N ARG A 251 -4.07 5.25 21.77
CA ARG A 251 -3.90 4.13 20.82
C ARG A 251 -5.14 3.25 20.61
N LYS A 252 -6.34 3.78 20.85
CA LYS A 252 -7.58 3.08 20.46
C LYS A 252 -7.78 3.22 18.97
N LYS A 253 -7.92 2.09 18.28
CA LYS A 253 -8.17 2.01 16.85
C LYS A 253 -9.55 2.56 16.52
N ILE A 254 -9.60 3.44 15.52
CA ILE A 254 -10.84 3.98 14.95
C ILE A 254 -11.10 3.25 13.65
N GLY A 255 -12.21 2.52 13.56
CA GLY A 255 -12.69 1.89 12.33
C GLY A 255 -13.67 2.76 11.55
N SER A 256 -14.23 2.19 10.48
CA SER A 256 -15.31 2.81 9.71
C SER A 256 -16.59 3.03 10.54
N ASP A 257 -16.79 2.20 11.57
CA ASP A 257 -17.93 2.20 12.50
C ASP A 257 -17.64 2.91 13.84
N GLY A 258 -16.48 3.54 13.97
CA GLY A 258 -16.03 4.21 15.19
C GLY A 258 -14.99 3.40 15.98
N MET A 259 -14.78 3.76 17.25
CA MET A 259 -13.75 3.15 18.10
C MET A 259 -14.27 2.06 19.04
N ASP A 260 -15.59 2.02 19.28
CA ASP A 260 -16.20 1.12 20.25
C ASP A 260 -16.39 -0.29 19.68
N ARG A 261 -16.12 -1.29 20.51
CA ARG A 261 -16.55 -2.68 20.34
C ARG A 261 -17.64 -2.95 21.37
N VAL A 262 -18.89 -2.82 20.93
CA VAL A 262 -20.07 -2.94 21.78
C VAL A 262 -20.45 -4.41 21.95
N SER A 263 -20.81 -4.81 23.17
CA SER A 263 -21.29 -6.17 23.46
C SER A 263 -22.43 -6.12 24.47
N PHE A 264 -23.50 -6.88 24.21
CA PHE A 264 -24.58 -7.05 25.17
C PHE A 264 -24.25 -8.21 26.11
N LEU A 265 -24.11 -7.89 27.38
CA LEU A 265 -23.79 -8.82 28.44
C LEU A 265 -25.02 -9.10 29.27
N LEU A 266 -25.16 -10.35 29.69
CA LEU A 266 -26.28 -10.82 30.48
C LEU A 266 -25.79 -11.84 31.52
N SER A 267 -26.45 -11.85 32.67
CA SER A 267 -26.33 -12.87 33.71
C SER A 267 -27.75 -13.22 34.14
N PRO A 268 -28.26 -14.43 33.85
CA PRO A 268 -29.65 -14.80 34.16
C PRO A 268 -29.87 -15.02 35.66
N ASN A 269 -28.84 -15.51 36.37
CA ASN A 269 -28.93 -15.89 37.78
C ASN A 269 -28.00 -15.04 38.67
N PRO A 270 -28.39 -14.75 39.93
CA PRO A 270 -27.49 -14.12 40.88
C PRO A 270 -26.26 -14.98 41.14
N GLY A 271 -25.10 -14.34 41.25
CA GLY A 271 -23.83 -15.03 41.48
C GLY A 271 -23.13 -15.52 40.22
N GLU A 272 -23.79 -15.51 39.06
CA GLU A 272 -23.13 -15.76 37.77
C GLU A 272 -22.52 -14.50 37.17
N ALA A 273 -21.36 -14.66 36.52
CA ALA A 273 -20.69 -13.58 35.81
C ALA A 273 -21.49 -13.15 34.56
N LEU A 274 -21.45 -11.85 34.27
CA LEU A 274 -21.98 -11.30 33.01
C LEU A 274 -21.23 -11.91 31.82
N LYS A 275 -21.97 -12.53 30.90
CA LYS A 275 -21.44 -13.14 29.68
C LYS A 275 -22.09 -12.53 28.44
N PRO A 276 -21.41 -12.51 27.30
CA PRO A 276 -22.02 -12.11 26.04
C PRO A 276 -23.28 -12.93 25.74
N LEU A 277 -24.34 -12.28 25.25
CA LEU A 277 -25.64 -12.92 24.97
C LEU A 277 -25.50 -14.19 24.11
N VAL A 278 -24.61 -14.17 23.12
CA VAL A 278 -24.32 -15.30 22.21
C VAL A 278 -23.78 -16.53 22.94
N LYS A 279 -23.19 -16.36 24.14
CA LYS A 279 -22.57 -17.44 24.92
C LYS A 279 -23.50 -17.99 26.01
N ILE A 280 -24.74 -17.53 26.10
CA ILE A 280 -25.69 -17.96 27.12
C ILE A 280 -26.54 -19.08 26.53
N ALA A 281 -26.34 -20.29 27.02
CA ALA A 281 -26.98 -21.51 26.55
C ALA A 281 -28.19 -21.85 27.43
N SER A 282 -29.35 -21.27 27.13
CA SER A 282 -30.66 -21.67 27.69
C SER A 282 -31.75 -21.17 26.75
N GLY A 283 -32.44 -22.07 26.04
CA GLY A 283 -33.40 -21.73 24.97
C GLY A 283 -34.54 -20.84 25.45
N GLY A 284 -35.25 -21.27 26.50
CA GLY A 284 -36.40 -20.54 27.02
C GLY A 284 -36.10 -19.20 27.69
N GLU A 285 -35.02 -19.12 28.47
CA GLU A 285 -34.60 -17.86 29.08
C GLU A 285 -34.15 -16.86 28.02
N LEU A 286 -33.38 -17.32 27.02
CA LEU A 286 -32.92 -16.48 25.93
C LEU A 286 -34.09 -15.92 25.12
N SER A 287 -35.10 -16.74 24.79
CA SER A 287 -36.32 -16.29 24.10
C SER A 287 -37.06 -15.19 24.88
N ARG A 288 -37.17 -15.31 26.21
CA ARG A 288 -37.77 -14.26 27.06
C ARG A 288 -36.93 -13.00 27.12
N ILE A 289 -35.60 -13.13 27.17
CA ILE A 289 -34.70 -11.97 27.15
C ILE A 289 -34.79 -11.23 25.81
N VAL A 290 -34.80 -11.97 24.70
CA VAL A 290 -34.97 -11.38 23.37
C VAL A 290 -36.34 -10.70 23.25
N LEU A 291 -37.39 -11.29 23.81
CA LEU A 291 -38.71 -10.65 23.90
C LEU A 291 -38.63 -9.31 24.67
N ALA A 292 -38.00 -9.29 25.84
CA ALA A 292 -37.80 -8.06 26.63
C ALA A 292 -37.03 -6.99 25.83
N LEU A 293 -35.93 -7.38 25.19
CA LEU A 293 -35.13 -6.47 24.36
C LEU A 293 -35.92 -5.95 23.15
N LYS A 294 -36.67 -6.81 22.46
CA LYS A 294 -37.53 -6.41 21.34
C LYS A 294 -38.66 -5.51 21.82
N ALA A 295 -39.22 -5.70 23.02
CA ALA A 295 -40.21 -4.80 23.59
C ALA A 295 -39.65 -3.39 23.87
N VAL A 296 -38.39 -3.30 24.31
CA VAL A 296 -37.71 -2.00 24.48
C VAL A 296 -37.44 -1.33 23.12
N LEU A 297 -36.94 -2.10 22.15
CA LEU A 297 -36.48 -1.59 20.85
C LEU A 297 -37.61 -1.32 19.85
N SER A 298 -38.74 -2.03 19.95
CA SER A 298 -39.92 -1.90 19.06
C SER A 298 -40.69 -0.58 19.21
N LYS A 299 -40.30 0.25 20.18
CA LYS A 299 -40.76 1.65 20.22
C LYS A 299 -40.39 2.41 18.95
N ASN A 300 -39.31 1.99 18.26
CA ASN A 300 -38.86 2.56 17.00
C ASN A 300 -39.31 1.69 15.81
N ASN A 301 -40.05 2.30 14.87
CA ASN A 301 -40.75 1.69 13.72
C ASN A 301 -39.94 0.64 12.93
N SER A 302 -40.18 -0.65 13.18
CA SER A 302 -39.83 -1.72 12.24
C SER A 302 -41.01 -2.67 12.11
N LEU A 303 -41.48 -2.93 10.89
CA LEU A 303 -42.51 -3.92 10.60
C LEU A 303 -41.82 -5.28 10.34
N GLU A 304 -41.34 -5.91 11.41
CA GLU A 304 -40.70 -7.23 11.34
C GLU A 304 -41.68 -8.34 11.73
N THR A 305 -41.54 -9.53 11.13
CA THR A 305 -42.16 -10.77 11.63
C THR A 305 -41.21 -11.40 12.64
N LEU A 306 -41.72 -11.68 13.84
CA LEU A 306 -40.95 -12.24 14.96
C LEU A 306 -41.50 -13.63 15.31
N ILE A 307 -40.61 -14.60 15.35
CA ILE A 307 -40.94 -15.98 15.74
C ILE A 307 -40.34 -16.23 17.12
N PHE A 308 -41.18 -16.56 18.08
CA PHE A 308 -40.76 -16.97 19.42
C PHE A 308 -41.07 -18.44 19.60
N ASP A 309 -40.02 -19.22 19.85
CA ASP A 309 -40.10 -20.62 20.24
C ASP A 309 -39.61 -20.76 21.69
N GLU A 310 -40.22 -21.69 22.43
CA GLU A 310 -39.91 -21.96 23.85
C GLU A 310 -39.97 -20.75 24.80
N VAL A 311 -40.64 -19.66 24.45
CA VAL A 311 -40.77 -18.49 25.34
C VAL A 311 -41.50 -18.84 26.65
N ASP A 312 -42.26 -19.92 26.61
CA ASP A 312 -43.03 -20.52 27.70
C ASP A 312 -42.28 -21.64 28.46
N ALA A 313 -41.03 -21.94 28.10
CA ALA A 313 -40.27 -22.99 28.76
C ALA A 313 -39.87 -22.60 30.20
N GLY A 314 -40.18 -23.48 31.15
CA GLY A 314 -39.83 -23.32 32.55
C GLY A 314 -40.63 -22.25 33.30
N ILE A 315 -41.77 -21.80 32.75
CA ILE A 315 -42.66 -20.82 33.40
C ILE A 315 -44.09 -21.36 33.51
N GLY A 316 -44.88 -20.79 34.43
CA GLY A 316 -46.29 -21.12 34.61
C GLY A 316 -47.04 -20.03 35.37
N GLY A 317 -48.37 -20.14 35.44
CA GLY A 317 -49.22 -19.22 36.19
C GLY A 317 -49.05 -17.76 35.77
N ALA A 318 -48.90 -16.85 36.73
CA ALA A 318 -48.79 -15.41 36.50
C ALA A 318 -47.65 -15.02 35.55
N THR A 319 -46.53 -15.74 35.56
CA THR A 319 -45.40 -15.47 34.65
C THR A 319 -45.78 -15.69 33.19
N SER A 320 -46.50 -16.78 32.90
CA SER A 320 -46.96 -17.10 31.54
C SER A 320 -47.98 -16.09 31.03
N GLU A 321 -48.82 -15.55 31.91
CA GLU A 321 -49.77 -14.50 31.58
C GLU A 321 -49.07 -13.18 31.21
N LYS A 322 -48.06 -12.76 31.98
CA LYS A 322 -47.24 -11.58 31.68
C LYS A 322 -46.51 -11.73 30.34
N VAL A 323 -45.96 -12.91 30.04
CA VAL A 323 -45.33 -13.22 28.73
C VAL A 323 -46.36 -13.10 27.60
N GLY A 324 -47.53 -13.71 27.75
CA GLY A 324 -48.61 -13.63 26.77
C GLY A 324 -49.06 -12.20 26.48
N PHE A 325 -49.24 -11.41 27.55
CA PHE A 325 -49.56 -10.00 27.44
C PHE A 325 -48.47 -9.19 26.73
N LYS A 326 -47.19 -9.47 26.99
CA LYS A 326 -46.07 -8.81 26.31
C LYS A 326 -46.00 -9.16 24.82
N LEU A 327 -46.26 -10.41 24.46
CA LEU A 327 -46.37 -10.83 23.06
C LEU A 327 -47.51 -10.10 22.35
N LYS A 328 -48.66 -9.90 23.03
CA LYS A 328 -49.78 -9.09 22.52
C LYS A 328 -49.42 -7.62 22.33
N GLN A 329 -48.71 -7.02 23.29
CA GLN A 329 -48.22 -5.65 23.15
C GLN A 329 -47.30 -5.52 21.94
N LEU A 330 -46.37 -6.46 21.76
CA LEU A 330 -45.46 -6.49 20.62
C LEU A 330 -46.21 -6.70 19.30
N SER A 331 -47.28 -7.51 19.30
CA SER A 331 -48.09 -7.78 18.12
C SER A 331 -48.89 -6.56 17.61
N GLN A 332 -48.97 -5.47 18.37
CA GLN A 332 -49.58 -4.22 17.89
C GLN A 332 -48.77 -3.57 16.76
N LYS A 333 -47.47 -3.84 16.70
CA LYS A 333 -46.55 -3.28 15.70
C LYS A 333 -45.85 -4.34 14.84
N HIS A 334 -45.85 -5.60 15.27
CA HIS A 334 -45.16 -6.69 14.61
C HIS A 334 -46.11 -7.84 14.32
N GLN A 335 -45.81 -8.65 13.30
CA GLN A 335 -46.41 -9.98 13.22
C GLN A 335 -45.65 -10.88 14.20
N VAL A 336 -46.32 -11.40 15.22
CA VAL A 336 -45.71 -12.27 16.22
C VAL A 336 -46.27 -13.67 16.05
N ILE A 337 -45.38 -14.64 15.78
CA ILE A 337 -45.69 -16.06 15.74
C ILE A 337 -45.09 -16.67 17.01
N CYS A 338 -45.94 -17.23 17.86
CA CYS A 338 -45.52 -17.88 19.10
C CYS A 338 -45.98 -19.33 19.07
N ILE A 339 -45.05 -20.26 19.26
CA ILE A 339 -45.37 -21.67 19.49
C ILE A 339 -45.47 -21.85 21.00
N THR A 340 -46.64 -22.24 21.50
CA THR A 340 -46.87 -22.39 22.94
C THR A 340 -47.81 -23.54 23.26
N HIS A 341 -47.60 -24.12 24.44
CA HIS A 341 -48.49 -25.11 25.04
C HIS A 341 -49.31 -24.54 26.21
N LEU A 342 -49.11 -23.26 26.57
CA LEU A 342 -49.78 -22.62 27.70
C LEU A 342 -51.01 -21.83 27.26
N ALA A 343 -52.18 -22.18 27.83
CA ALA A 343 -53.44 -21.49 27.57
C ALA A 343 -53.36 -19.98 27.92
N GLN A 344 -52.57 -19.65 28.95
CA GLN A 344 -52.32 -18.29 29.43
C GLN A 344 -51.63 -17.40 28.39
N ILE A 345 -50.89 -17.98 27.44
CA ILE A 345 -50.26 -17.26 26.33
C ILE A 345 -51.18 -17.30 25.11
N ALA A 346 -51.73 -18.47 24.78
CA ALA A 346 -52.60 -18.66 23.62
C ALA A 346 -53.86 -17.77 23.66
N LYS A 347 -54.39 -17.46 24.85
CA LYS A 347 -55.57 -16.59 25.00
C LYS A 347 -55.40 -15.21 24.35
N TYR A 348 -54.18 -14.66 24.37
CA TYR A 348 -53.90 -13.33 23.82
C TYR A 348 -53.78 -13.29 22.29
N ALA A 349 -53.68 -14.45 21.63
CA ALA A 349 -53.52 -14.53 20.19
C ALA A 349 -54.74 -13.93 19.46
N VAL A 350 -54.48 -13.19 18.38
CA VAL A 350 -55.53 -12.72 17.46
C VAL A 350 -56.01 -13.90 16.61
N ASN A 351 -55.06 -14.61 16.00
CA ASN A 351 -55.28 -15.82 15.23
C ASN A 351 -54.64 -17.00 15.97
N GLN A 352 -55.37 -18.10 16.12
CA GLN A 352 -54.89 -19.30 16.79
C GLN A 352 -54.92 -20.47 15.82
N PHE A 353 -53.82 -21.22 15.77
CA PHE A 353 -53.68 -22.42 14.96
C PHE A 353 -53.45 -23.60 15.88
N ARG A 354 -54.12 -24.71 15.60
CA ARG A 354 -53.89 -25.97 16.29
C ARG A 354 -53.02 -26.87 15.41
N ILE A 355 -51.97 -27.42 16.01
CA ILE A 355 -51.10 -28.41 15.37
C ILE A 355 -51.49 -29.79 15.91
N SER A 356 -51.86 -30.70 15.02
CA SER A 356 -52.13 -32.11 15.35
C SER A 356 -51.19 -33.03 14.57
N LYS A 357 -50.92 -34.21 15.13
CA LYS A 357 -50.19 -35.29 14.46
C LYS A 357 -51.14 -36.46 14.25
N ASP A 358 -51.36 -36.82 12.99
CA ASP A 358 -52.25 -37.89 12.58
C ASP A 358 -51.41 -39.01 11.94
N VAL A 359 -51.68 -40.27 12.27
CA VAL A 359 -50.99 -41.41 11.66
C VAL A 359 -51.86 -41.97 10.55
N ILE A 360 -51.38 -41.88 9.31
CA ILE A 360 -52.05 -42.42 8.11
C ILE A 360 -51.08 -43.40 7.46
N ASN A 361 -51.49 -44.67 7.32
CA ASN A 361 -50.68 -45.75 6.73
C ASN A 361 -49.26 -45.86 7.36
N ASP A 362 -49.20 -45.95 8.69
CA ASP A 362 -47.96 -46.00 9.49
C ASP A 362 -46.99 -44.81 9.30
N ARG A 363 -47.47 -43.70 8.71
CA ARG A 363 -46.71 -42.45 8.60
C ARG A 363 -47.38 -41.35 9.41
N THR A 364 -46.59 -40.64 10.20
CA THR A 364 -47.06 -39.48 10.97
C THR A 364 -47.08 -38.25 10.08
N PHE A 365 -48.25 -37.67 9.88
CA PHE A 365 -48.45 -36.38 9.22
C PHE A 365 -48.75 -35.31 10.26
N THR A 366 -48.22 -34.10 10.05
CA THR A 366 -48.51 -32.95 10.90
C THR A 366 -49.51 -32.06 10.17
N THR A 367 -50.65 -31.81 10.79
CA THR A 367 -51.72 -30.97 10.25
C THR A 367 -51.79 -29.67 11.06
N ILE A 368 -51.92 -28.53 10.38
CA ILE A 368 -52.09 -27.21 11.00
C ILE A 368 -53.47 -26.69 10.61
N VAL A 369 -54.33 -26.47 11.59
CA VAL A 369 -55.73 -26.06 11.37
C VAL A 369 -55.97 -24.70 12.03
N PRO A 370 -56.46 -23.69 11.29
CA PRO A 370 -56.89 -22.42 11.90
C PRO A 370 -58.15 -22.63 12.76
N LEU A 371 -58.22 -21.93 13.90
CA LEU A 371 -59.39 -21.90 14.78
C LEU A 371 -60.17 -20.61 14.52
N ASP A 372 -61.03 -20.63 13.50
CA ASP A 372 -61.69 -19.44 12.97
C ASP A 372 -62.94 -19.04 13.77
N THR A 373 -63.54 -19.95 14.54
CA THR A 373 -64.72 -19.66 15.35
C THR A 373 -64.39 -19.45 16.84
N PRO A 374 -65.14 -18.60 17.56
CA PRO A 374 -64.98 -18.45 19.01
C PRO A 374 -65.12 -19.77 19.77
N ASP A 375 -66.07 -20.62 19.38
CA ASP A 375 -66.29 -21.93 20.02
C ASP A 375 -65.09 -22.87 19.84
N GLN A 376 -64.50 -22.92 18.64
CA GLN A 376 -63.29 -23.71 18.38
C GLN A 376 -62.11 -23.25 19.24
N ARG A 377 -61.98 -21.94 19.47
CA ARG A 377 -60.95 -21.40 20.38
C ARG A 377 -61.24 -21.75 21.83
N VAL A 378 -62.48 -21.63 22.30
CA VAL A 378 -62.88 -22.00 23.67
C VAL A 378 -62.59 -23.48 23.92
N GLU A 379 -62.94 -24.37 23.00
CA GLU A 379 -62.67 -25.81 23.10
C GLU A 379 -61.17 -26.11 23.17
N GLU A 380 -60.36 -25.45 22.34
CA GLU A 380 -58.91 -25.66 22.36
C GLU A 380 -58.28 -25.13 23.65
N ILE A 381 -58.67 -23.94 24.13
CA ILE A 381 -58.20 -23.41 25.42
C ILE A 381 -58.62 -24.35 26.56
N ALA A 382 -59.86 -24.87 26.54
CA ALA A 382 -60.33 -25.85 27.53
C ALA A 382 -59.50 -27.14 27.48
N ARG A 383 -59.13 -27.62 26.28
CA ARG A 383 -58.23 -28.76 26.08
C ARG A 383 -56.82 -28.49 26.62
N MET A 384 -56.28 -27.28 26.40
CA MET A 384 -54.97 -26.88 26.92
C MET A 384 -54.94 -26.84 28.45
N ILE A 385 -56.07 -26.50 29.09
CA ILE A 385 -56.21 -26.44 30.56
C ILE A 385 -56.49 -27.82 31.17
N GLY A 386 -57.52 -28.50 30.66
CA GLY A 386 -58.06 -29.75 31.22
C GLY A 386 -57.46 -31.03 30.64
N GLY A 387 -56.62 -30.93 29.61
CA GLY A 387 -56.04 -32.07 28.92
C GLY A 387 -57.06 -32.80 28.05
N LYS A 388 -57.17 -34.12 28.22
CA LYS A 388 -58.07 -34.97 27.40
C LYS A 388 -59.55 -34.87 27.81
N ASP A 389 -59.83 -34.54 29.06
CA ASP A 389 -61.18 -34.53 29.60
C ASP A 389 -61.75 -33.11 29.64
N ILE A 390 -62.44 -32.72 28.58
CA ILE A 390 -63.15 -31.43 28.52
C ILE A 390 -64.46 -31.57 29.32
N THR A 391 -64.51 -30.93 30.47
CA THR A 391 -65.69 -30.86 31.35
C THR A 391 -66.43 -29.53 31.16
N LYS A 392 -67.67 -29.45 31.68
CA LYS A 392 -68.40 -28.16 31.73
C LYS A 392 -67.61 -27.09 32.48
N ALA A 393 -66.91 -27.45 33.56
CA ALA A 393 -66.11 -26.52 34.35
C ALA A 393 -64.90 -25.99 33.57
N THR A 394 -64.19 -26.84 32.81
CA THR A 394 -63.05 -26.40 31.98
C THR A 394 -63.48 -25.51 30.82
N LEU A 395 -64.67 -25.74 30.24
CA LEU A 395 -65.24 -24.85 29.23
C LEU A 395 -65.62 -23.48 29.80
N THR A 396 -66.22 -23.45 31.00
CA THR A 396 -66.51 -22.18 31.70
C THR A 396 -65.23 -21.40 31.96
N HIS A 397 -64.20 -22.06 32.51
CA HIS A 397 -62.92 -21.40 32.79
C HIS A 397 -62.21 -20.92 31.52
N ALA A 398 -62.29 -21.66 30.41
CA ALA A 398 -61.74 -21.24 29.13
C ALA A 398 -62.42 -19.98 28.58
N ARG A 399 -63.75 -19.86 28.73
CA ARG A 399 -64.49 -18.63 28.36
C ARG A 399 -64.05 -17.44 29.20
N GLU A 400 -63.99 -17.62 30.52
CA GLU A 400 -63.52 -16.57 31.45
C GLU A 400 -62.11 -16.08 31.09
N LEU A 401 -61.19 -16.99 30.77
CA LEU A 401 -59.83 -16.64 30.36
C LEU A 401 -59.78 -15.84 29.05
N LEU A 402 -60.60 -16.21 28.06
CA LEU A 402 -60.68 -15.48 26.80
C LEU A 402 -61.32 -14.10 26.98
N GLU A 403 -62.33 -13.97 27.85
CA GLU A 403 -62.93 -12.68 28.20
C GLU A 403 -61.94 -11.75 28.90
N GLN A 404 -61.16 -12.26 29.86
CA GLN A 404 -60.09 -11.51 30.53
C GLN A 404 -58.99 -11.01 29.58
N SER A 405 -58.85 -11.61 28.39
CA SER A 405 -57.88 -11.15 27.39
C SER A 405 -58.34 -9.91 26.61
N ALA A 406 -59.64 -9.57 26.67
CA ALA A 406 -60.26 -8.44 25.99
C ALA A 406 -60.18 -7.13 26.82
N GLU A 407 -60.06 -7.23 28.15
CA GLU A 407 -59.83 -6.09 29.03
C GLU A 407 -58.33 -5.96 29.37
N PRO A 408 -57.69 -4.80 29.14
CA PRO A 408 -56.32 -4.62 29.58
C PRO A 408 -56.29 -4.61 31.12
N ALA A 409 -55.54 -5.54 31.71
CA ALA A 409 -55.24 -5.52 33.13
C ALA A 409 -54.55 -4.18 33.48
N SER A 410 -55.29 -3.28 34.13
CA SER A 410 -54.74 -2.07 34.71
C SER A 410 -54.10 -2.39 36.06
N SER A 411 -52.79 -2.62 36.05
CA SER A 411 -51.91 -2.46 37.21
C SER A 411 -50.45 -2.33 36.78
#